data_AF-A0AAD4SH28-F1
#
_entry.id   AF-A0AAD4SH28-F1
#
_cell.length_a   1.000
_cell.length_b   1.000
_cell.length_c   1.000
_cell.angle_alpha   90.00
_cell.angle_beta   90.00
_cell.angle_gamma   90.00
#
_symmetry.space_group_name_H-M   'P 1'
#
loop_
_entity.id
_entity.type
_entity.pdbx_description
1 polymer ?
#
loop_
_entity_poly.entity_id
_entity_poly.type
_entity_poly.pdbx_seq_one_letter_code
_entity_poly.pdbx_strand_id
1 'polypeptide(L)'
;MKGEYEEFKIRINALVAMAEKVTEDGWTMQDGTPWPGNNVPDHPGVIQVFLGHNGVGDAEGDTLPRLVYISREKRSGFDHHKKAEAMNSLVRVSAVISNAPYLLNVHCDHHINNSKALREAMCFMMDPTSGKKICYVQFPQDLMELIDMTDTQITMLFFDINMNGLHGIQGPISVVTGCVFRRQALYQRSHLENHVTVCQNAENQTDGEQKENKTQGTSKQIHALESIEEGMDGL
;
A
#
# COMPACT_ATOMS: atom_id res chain seq x y z
N MET A 1 8.91 -0.27 -25.51
CA MET A 1 8.94 -0.59 -24.08
C MET A 1 10.34 -0.78 -23.48
N LYS A 2 11.10 -1.88 -23.75
CA LYS A 2 12.44 -2.05 -23.11
C LYS A 2 13.43 -0.94 -23.48
N GLY A 3 13.48 -0.52 -24.75
CA GLY A 3 14.34 0.58 -25.19
C GLY A 3 14.03 1.91 -24.50
N GLU A 4 12.75 2.28 -24.45
CA GLU A 4 12.28 3.51 -23.77
C GLU A 4 12.57 3.46 -22.26
N TYR A 5 12.45 2.29 -21.64
CA TYR A 5 12.79 2.10 -20.23
C TYR A 5 14.29 2.34 -19.98
N GLU A 6 15.17 1.83 -20.83
CA GLU A 6 16.62 2.08 -20.68
C GLU A 6 16.95 3.56 -20.88
N GLU A 7 16.31 4.25 -21.83
CA GLU A 7 16.47 5.69 -22.00
C GLU A 7 15.99 6.46 -20.76
N PHE A 8 14.83 6.10 -20.22
CA PHE A 8 14.32 6.66 -18.97
C PHE A 8 15.30 6.45 -17.82
N LYS A 9 15.84 5.23 -17.68
CA LYS A 9 16.84 4.90 -16.66
C LYS A 9 18.11 5.75 -16.80
N ILE A 10 18.60 5.95 -18.02
CA ILE A 10 19.77 6.81 -18.29
C ILE A 10 19.47 8.25 -17.84
N ARG A 11 18.29 8.79 -18.16
CA ARG A 11 17.89 10.13 -17.73
C ARG A 11 17.82 10.28 -16.21
N ILE A 12 17.25 9.29 -15.51
CA ILE A 12 17.20 9.29 -14.04
C ILE A 12 18.62 9.23 -13.45
N ASN A 13 19.48 8.37 -13.97
CA ASN A 13 20.88 8.29 -13.51
C ASN A 13 21.65 9.59 -13.72
N ALA A 14 21.40 10.30 -14.83
CA ALA A 14 21.99 11.61 -15.08
C ALA A 14 21.54 12.64 -14.02
N LEU A 15 20.26 12.63 -13.63
CA LEU A 15 19.74 13.50 -12.58
C LEU A 15 20.34 13.16 -11.20
N VAL A 16 20.52 11.87 -10.89
CA VAL A 16 21.18 11.44 -9.64
C VAL A 16 22.63 11.93 -9.61
N ALA A 17 23.38 11.78 -10.69
CA ALA A 17 24.76 12.27 -10.78
C ALA A 17 24.86 13.81 -10.69
N MET A 18 23.86 14.53 -11.20
CA MET A 18 23.77 15.99 -11.02
C MET A 18 23.47 16.35 -9.56
N ALA A 19 22.60 15.58 -8.89
CA ALA A 19 22.19 15.82 -7.51
C ALA A 19 23.33 15.67 -6.49
N GLU A 20 24.38 14.91 -6.81
CA GLU A 20 25.57 14.77 -5.94
C GLU A 20 26.38 16.07 -5.80
N LYS A 21 26.28 16.98 -6.78
CA LYS A 21 27.01 18.25 -6.78
C LYS A 21 26.10 19.39 -6.37
N VAL A 22 26.04 19.65 -5.07
CA VAL A 22 25.31 20.80 -4.52
C VAL A 22 26.04 22.09 -4.91
N THR A 23 25.32 23.00 -5.58
CA THR A 23 25.79 24.35 -5.89
C THR A 23 25.83 25.23 -4.64
N GLU A 24 26.79 26.18 -4.57
CA GLU A 24 26.91 27.10 -3.43
C GLU A 24 25.65 27.96 -3.23
N ASP A 25 24.98 28.33 -4.32
CA ASP A 25 23.73 29.11 -4.32
C ASP A 25 22.47 28.26 -4.03
N GLY A 26 22.63 26.95 -3.81
CA GLY A 26 21.53 26.00 -3.62
C GLY A 26 20.84 25.58 -4.92
N TRP A 27 19.78 24.78 -4.79
CA TRP A 27 19.04 24.24 -5.93
C TRP A 27 18.12 25.29 -6.55
N THR A 28 18.04 25.27 -7.88
CA THR A 28 17.14 26.11 -8.67
C THR A 28 16.23 25.21 -9.50
N MET A 29 14.95 25.57 -9.58
CA MET A 29 13.97 24.89 -10.43
C MET A 29 14.21 25.21 -11.92
N GLN A 30 13.55 24.46 -12.80
CA GLN A 30 13.65 24.68 -14.25
C GLN A 30 13.10 26.04 -14.71
N ASP A 31 12.20 26.64 -13.94
CA ASP A 31 11.64 27.97 -14.19
C ASP A 31 12.54 29.12 -13.70
N GLY A 32 13.71 28.80 -13.13
CA GLY A 32 14.67 29.77 -12.59
C GLY A 32 14.37 30.22 -11.16
N THR A 33 13.32 29.70 -10.52
CA THR A 33 13.04 30.00 -9.11
C THR A 33 13.90 29.18 -8.16
N PRO A 34 14.31 29.74 -7.00
CA PRO A 34 15.06 28.98 -6.01
C PRO A 34 14.19 27.86 -5.41
N TRP A 35 14.77 26.70 -5.16
CA TRP A 35 14.06 25.58 -4.55
C TRP A 35 13.67 25.92 -3.09
N PRO A 36 12.37 25.80 -2.73
CA PRO A 36 11.88 26.14 -1.39
C PRO A 36 12.51 25.29 -0.28
N GLY A 37 12.99 24.08 -0.60
CA GLY A 37 13.63 23.17 0.34
C GLY A 37 15.15 23.27 0.42
N ASN A 38 15.76 24.38 0.00
CA ASN A 38 17.23 24.56 0.08
C ASN A 38 17.75 24.49 1.52
N ASN A 39 16.94 24.90 2.49
CA ASN A 39 17.27 24.80 3.91
C ASN A 39 16.50 23.63 4.59
N VAL A 40 17.19 22.51 4.82
CA VAL A 40 16.60 21.28 5.38
C VAL A 40 15.91 21.47 6.74
N PRO A 41 16.49 22.18 7.72
CA PRO A 41 15.83 22.41 9.01
C PRO A 41 14.72 23.48 8.97
N ASP A 42 14.68 24.33 7.93
CA ASP A 42 13.73 25.44 7.84
C ASP A 42 13.26 25.68 6.40
N HIS A 43 12.14 25.07 6.03
CA HIS A 43 11.53 25.24 4.71
C HIS A 43 10.00 25.20 4.79
N PRO A 44 9.31 25.93 3.90
CA PRO A 44 7.86 25.86 3.79
C PRO A 44 7.41 24.47 3.28
N GLY A 45 6.16 24.11 3.60
CA GLY A 45 5.53 22.92 3.02
C GLY A 45 5.27 23.11 1.54
N VAL A 46 5.40 22.02 0.78
CA VAL A 46 5.19 22.00 -0.68
C VAL A 46 4.20 20.90 -1.02
N ILE A 47 3.18 21.22 -1.82
CA ILE A 47 2.24 20.24 -2.36
C ILE A 47 2.20 20.42 -3.87
N GLN A 48 2.49 19.35 -4.61
CA GLN A 48 2.50 19.36 -6.07
C GLN A 48 1.69 18.18 -6.62
N VAL A 49 0.82 18.44 -7.59
CA VAL A 49 0.00 17.42 -8.25
C VAL A 49 0.53 17.20 -9.65
N PHE A 50 0.96 15.98 -9.98
CA PHE A 50 1.59 15.65 -11.25
C PHE A 50 0.62 15.00 -12.26
N LEU A 51 -0.13 13.99 -11.81
CA LEU A 51 -1.06 13.22 -12.64
C LEU A 51 -2.51 13.44 -12.16
N GLY A 52 -3.50 13.05 -12.97
CA GLY A 52 -4.92 13.10 -12.63
C GLY A 52 -5.78 13.75 -13.71
N HIS A 53 -7.02 14.11 -13.36
CA HIS A 53 -8.02 14.65 -14.32
C HIS A 53 -7.59 15.93 -15.07
N ASN A 54 -6.65 16.69 -14.51
CA ASN A 54 -6.11 17.91 -15.11
C ASN A 54 -4.67 17.72 -15.65
N GLY A 55 -4.15 16.48 -15.62
CA GLY A 55 -2.79 16.13 -16.03
C GLY A 55 -2.74 15.51 -17.42
N VAL A 56 -1.55 15.04 -17.79
CA VAL A 56 -1.32 14.33 -19.05
C VAL A 56 -2.00 12.95 -18.97
N GLY A 57 -2.92 12.67 -19.91
CA GLY A 57 -3.51 11.34 -20.08
C GLY A 57 -2.49 10.33 -20.57
N ASP A 58 -2.86 9.06 -20.63
CA ASP A 58 -2.01 8.07 -21.28
C ASP A 58 -1.99 8.25 -22.82
N ALA A 59 -1.27 7.36 -23.51
CA ALA A 59 -1.18 7.40 -24.97
C ALA A 59 -2.52 7.17 -25.68
N GLU A 60 -3.50 6.58 -25.00
CA GLU A 60 -4.84 6.24 -25.49
C GLU A 60 -5.87 7.32 -25.11
N GLY A 61 -5.48 8.27 -24.25
CA GLY A 61 -6.31 9.39 -23.78
C GLY A 61 -7.01 9.11 -22.45
N ASP A 62 -6.75 7.96 -21.81
CA ASP A 62 -7.34 7.60 -20.52
C ASP A 62 -6.68 8.36 -19.37
N THR A 63 -7.48 8.60 -18.33
CA THR A 63 -7.03 9.35 -17.16
C THR A 63 -6.17 8.49 -16.24
N LEU A 64 -4.94 8.93 -15.99
CA LEU A 64 -4.06 8.29 -15.02
C LEU A 64 -4.45 8.64 -13.56
N PRO A 65 -4.16 7.75 -12.59
CA PRO A 65 -4.36 8.03 -11.17
C PRO A 65 -3.63 9.29 -10.72
N ARG A 66 -4.24 10.06 -9.81
CA ARG A 66 -3.64 11.31 -9.31
C ARG A 66 -2.40 11.02 -8.47
N LEU A 67 -1.25 11.56 -8.88
CA LEU A 67 0.00 11.54 -8.12
C LEU A 67 0.22 12.88 -7.43
N VAL A 68 0.31 12.87 -6.09
CA VAL A 68 0.53 14.07 -5.28
C VAL A 68 1.83 13.93 -4.50
N TYR A 69 2.75 14.85 -4.74
CA TYR A 69 3.95 15.03 -3.93
C TYR A 69 3.68 16.00 -2.79
N ILE A 70 4.15 15.63 -1.59
CA ILE A 70 3.96 16.40 -0.37
C ILE A 70 5.30 16.46 0.37
N SER A 71 5.80 17.68 0.56
CA SER A 71 6.84 17.99 1.53
C SER A 71 6.23 18.78 2.68
N ARG A 72 6.61 18.43 3.91
CA ARG A 72 6.09 19.06 5.12
C ARG A 72 6.83 20.36 5.40
N GLU A 73 6.16 21.31 6.03
CA GLU A 73 6.86 22.46 6.60
C GLU A 73 7.74 22.00 7.76
N LYS A 74 8.96 22.50 7.81
CA LYS A 74 9.86 22.35 8.96
C LYS A 74 10.35 23.72 9.38
N ARG A 75 10.46 23.93 10.69
CA ARG A 75 11.01 25.13 11.31
C ARG A 75 12.04 24.73 12.35
N SER A 76 13.10 25.52 12.45
CA SER A 76 14.07 25.38 13.52
C SER A 76 13.41 25.65 14.88
N GLY A 77 13.69 24.81 15.88
CA GLY A 77 13.09 24.90 17.21
C GLY A 77 11.82 24.07 17.44
N PHE A 78 11.28 23.40 16.40
CA PHE A 78 10.20 22.42 16.56
C PHE A 78 10.76 21.00 16.52
N ASP A 79 10.23 20.11 17.37
CA ASP A 79 10.55 18.69 17.31
C ASP A 79 9.77 18.03 16.17
N HIS A 80 10.47 17.25 15.35
CA HIS A 80 9.92 16.60 14.16
C HIS A 80 10.01 15.08 14.34
N HIS A 81 8.87 14.41 14.48
CA HIS A 81 8.80 12.96 14.76
C HIS A 81 8.98 12.09 13.50
N LYS A 82 10.02 12.38 12.71
CA LYS A 82 10.52 11.62 11.55
C LYS A 82 9.38 11.01 10.71
N LYS A 83 9.26 9.68 10.74
CA LYS A 83 8.31 8.88 9.95
C LYS A 83 6.88 9.00 10.46
N ALA A 84 6.67 9.00 11.78
CA ALA A 84 5.33 9.05 12.35
C ALA A 84 4.60 10.34 11.95
N GLU A 85 5.31 11.46 12.04
CA GLU A 85 4.77 12.76 11.65
C GLU A 85 4.55 12.88 10.13
N ALA A 86 5.43 12.28 9.32
CA ALA A 86 5.26 12.21 7.88
C ALA A 86 3.97 11.46 7.50
N MET A 87 3.76 10.28 8.08
CA MET A 87 2.55 9.48 7.86
C MET A 87 1.29 10.19 8.33
N ASN A 88 1.31 10.80 9.51
CA ASN A 88 0.16 11.53 10.04
C ASN A 88 -0.20 12.75 9.17
N SER A 89 0.82 13.45 8.64
CA SER A 89 0.60 14.56 7.73
C SER A 89 0.00 14.09 6.40
N LEU A 90 0.49 12.97 5.85
CA LEU A 90 -0.08 12.35 4.65
C LEU A 90 -1.56 12.00 4.81
N VAL A 91 -1.93 11.40 5.96
CA VAL A 91 -3.33 11.06 6.28
C VAL A 91 -4.22 12.31 6.30
N ARG A 92 -3.73 13.41 6.89
CA ARG A 92 -4.45 14.70 6.94
C ARG A 92 -4.59 15.35 5.57
N VAL A 93 -3.51 15.44 4.80
CA VAL A 93 -3.55 16.03 3.45
C VAL A 93 -4.42 15.20 2.51
N SER A 94 -4.33 13.87 2.59
CA SER A 94 -5.20 12.96 1.85
C SER A 94 -6.68 13.17 2.17
N ALA A 95 -7.03 13.53 3.41
CA ALA A 95 -8.41 13.82 3.80
C ALA A 95 -9.01 15.02 3.04
N VAL A 96 -8.17 16.00 2.73
CA VAL A 96 -8.59 17.21 2.02
C VAL A 96 -8.62 16.98 0.51
N ILE A 97 -7.65 16.23 -0.04
CA ILE A 97 -7.50 16.08 -1.49
C ILE A 97 -8.46 15.04 -2.09
N SER A 98 -8.56 13.86 -1.50
CA SER A 98 -9.35 12.74 -2.04
C SER A 98 -10.31 12.11 -1.05
N ASN A 99 -10.07 12.27 0.25
CA ASN A 99 -10.86 11.71 1.34
C ASN A 99 -11.13 10.19 1.22
N ALA A 100 -10.18 9.44 0.67
CA ALA A 100 -10.34 8.00 0.43
C ALA A 100 -10.57 7.22 1.74
N PRO A 101 -11.58 6.33 1.86
CA PRO A 101 -11.92 5.64 3.10
C PRO A 101 -10.89 4.60 3.53
N TYR A 102 -10.06 4.13 2.61
CA TYR A 102 -9.00 3.15 2.83
C TYR A 102 -7.65 3.74 2.43
N LEU A 103 -6.59 3.33 3.14
CA LEU A 103 -5.23 3.86 2.99
C LEU A 103 -4.23 2.71 2.99
N LEU A 104 -3.54 2.51 1.86
CA LEU A 104 -2.43 1.55 1.77
C LEU A 104 -1.12 2.26 2.12
N ASN A 105 -0.32 1.69 3.02
CA ASN A 105 1.03 2.14 3.30
C ASN A 105 2.08 1.19 2.70
N VAL A 106 3.04 1.76 1.97
CA VAL A 106 4.12 1.01 1.27
C VAL A 106 5.44 1.74 1.51
N HIS A 107 6.49 0.97 1.80
CA HIS A 107 7.86 1.48 1.90
C HIS A 107 8.54 1.62 0.53
N CYS A 108 9.59 2.45 0.45
CA CYS A 108 10.29 2.77 -0.80
C CYS A 108 11.09 1.61 -1.42
N ASP A 109 11.43 0.61 -0.60
CA ASP A 109 12.10 -0.65 -0.98
C ASP A 109 11.10 -1.77 -1.33
N HIS A 110 9.79 -1.50 -1.21
CA HIS A 110 8.75 -2.47 -1.55
C HIS A 110 7.99 -2.02 -2.81
N HIS A 111 7.67 -3.00 -3.66
CA HIS A 111 6.80 -2.79 -4.82
C HIS A 111 5.61 -3.75 -4.74
N ILE A 112 4.52 -3.38 -5.40
CA ILE A 112 3.33 -4.23 -5.50
C ILE A 112 3.58 -5.21 -6.63
N ASN A 113 3.69 -6.50 -6.31
CA ASN A 113 3.92 -7.58 -7.28
C ASN A 113 2.64 -7.99 -8.04
N ASN A 114 1.50 -7.94 -7.37
CA ASN A 114 0.21 -8.40 -7.88
C ASN A 114 -0.79 -7.24 -7.95
N SER A 115 -1.28 -6.94 -9.15
CA SER A 115 -2.29 -5.90 -9.36
C SER A 115 -3.64 -6.21 -8.69
N LYS A 116 -3.89 -7.47 -8.31
CA LYS A 116 -5.09 -7.90 -7.59
C LYS A 116 -5.02 -7.71 -6.08
N ALA A 117 -3.85 -7.41 -5.50
CA ALA A 117 -3.69 -7.29 -4.05
C ALA A 117 -4.68 -6.28 -3.44
N LEU A 118 -4.86 -5.12 -4.08
CA LEU A 118 -5.84 -4.14 -3.62
C LEU A 118 -7.29 -4.67 -3.68
N ARG A 119 -7.63 -5.46 -4.70
CA ARG A 119 -8.96 -6.06 -4.83
C ARG A 119 -9.21 -7.10 -3.75
N GLU A 120 -8.21 -7.93 -3.44
CA GLU A 120 -8.27 -8.92 -2.35
C GLU A 120 -8.44 -8.25 -0.99
N ALA A 121 -7.73 -7.14 -0.73
CA ALA A 121 -7.93 -6.37 0.50
C ALA A 121 -9.37 -5.87 0.64
N MET A 122 -9.98 -5.42 -0.47
CA MET A 122 -11.36 -4.95 -0.47
C MET A 122 -12.37 -6.08 -0.24
N CYS A 123 -12.10 -7.30 -0.70
CA CYS A 123 -12.97 -8.45 -0.41
C CYS A 123 -13.18 -8.64 1.10
N PHE A 124 -12.12 -8.51 1.91
CA PHE A 124 -12.23 -8.60 3.36
C PHE A 124 -12.87 -7.34 3.96
N MET A 125 -12.43 -6.15 3.57
CA MET A 125 -12.89 -4.90 4.20
C MET A 125 -14.33 -4.50 3.83
N MET A 126 -14.86 -4.99 2.70
CA MET A 126 -16.21 -4.71 2.21
C MET A 126 -17.21 -5.83 2.49
N ASP A 127 -16.80 -6.92 3.14
CA ASP A 127 -17.72 -7.98 3.56
C ASP A 127 -18.83 -7.39 4.47
N PRO A 128 -20.12 -7.55 4.12
CA PRO A 128 -21.24 -7.07 4.94
C PRO A 128 -21.24 -7.62 6.37
N THR A 129 -20.68 -8.82 6.58
CA THR A 129 -20.69 -9.53 7.87
C THR A 129 -19.47 -9.23 8.71
N SER A 130 -18.26 -9.51 8.21
CA SER A 130 -17.02 -9.33 8.96
C SER A 130 -16.34 -7.99 8.72
N GLY A 131 -16.54 -7.38 7.55
CA GLY A 131 -15.80 -6.20 7.10
C GLY A 131 -15.98 -5.00 8.02
N LYS A 132 -17.14 -4.81 8.65
CA LYS A 132 -17.36 -3.72 9.62
C LYS A 132 -16.42 -3.80 10.82
N LYS A 133 -15.95 -4.98 11.21
CA LYS A 133 -15.05 -5.18 12.35
C LYS A 133 -13.57 -5.03 11.97
N ILE A 134 -13.25 -5.03 10.67
CA ILE A 134 -11.87 -5.01 10.20
C ILE A 134 -11.30 -3.58 10.23
N CYS A 135 -10.23 -3.39 11.00
CA CYS A 135 -9.51 -2.10 11.10
C CYS A 135 -8.42 -1.97 10.02
N TYR A 136 -7.70 -3.05 9.73
CA TYR A 136 -6.74 -3.12 8.64
C TYR A 136 -6.56 -4.55 8.15
N VAL A 137 -6.02 -4.64 6.94
CA VAL A 137 -5.62 -5.89 6.30
C VAL A 137 -4.10 -5.86 6.11
N GLN A 138 -3.39 -6.85 6.66
CA GLN A 138 -1.95 -7.01 6.52
C GLN A 138 -1.65 -8.02 5.41
N PHE A 139 -0.83 -7.63 4.44
CA PHE A 139 -0.26 -8.55 3.46
C PHE A 139 1.03 -9.18 4.00
N PRO A 140 1.34 -10.43 3.62
CA PRO A 140 2.62 -11.05 3.91
C PRO A 140 3.68 -10.25 3.15
N GLN A 141 4.83 -10.01 3.78
CA GLN A 141 5.95 -9.38 3.09
C GLN A 141 6.82 -10.48 2.50
N ASP A 142 6.80 -10.61 1.18
CA ASP A 142 7.72 -11.47 0.45
C ASP A 142 9.11 -10.80 0.46
N LEU A 143 9.90 -11.03 1.50
CA LEU A 143 11.31 -10.65 1.52
C LEU A 143 12.12 -11.63 0.64
N MET A 144 11.95 -11.51 -0.67
CA MET A 144 12.69 -12.26 -1.70
C MET A 144 14.20 -11.92 -1.73
N GLU A 145 14.65 -10.91 -0.97
CA GLU A 145 16.05 -10.45 -0.92
C GLU A 145 16.81 -10.80 0.38
N LEU A 146 16.27 -11.67 1.24
CA LEU A 146 17.07 -12.19 2.36
C LEU A 146 18.09 -13.22 1.85
N ILE A 147 19.34 -12.77 1.75
CA ILE A 147 20.50 -13.58 1.35
C ILE A 147 20.83 -14.66 2.40
N ASP A 148 20.36 -14.49 3.64
CA ASP A 148 20.64 -15.40 4.74
C ASP A 148 19.47 -16.38 5.00
N MET A 149 19.78 -17.68 4.98
CA MET A 149 18.84 -18.78 5.25
C MET A 149 18.26 -18.72 6.67
N THR A 150 18.91 -17.98 7.55
CA THR A 150 18.51 -17.84 8.95
C THR A 150 17.41 -16.78 9.09
N ASP A 151 17.59 -15.64 8.44
CA ASP A 151 16.63 -14.53 8.48
C ASP A 151 15.34 -14.90 7.72
N THR A 152 15.44 -15.68 6.64
CA THR A 152 14.26 -16.15 5.88
C THR A 152 13.39 -17.07 6.73
N GLN A 153 13.99 -17.98 7.48
CA GLN A 153 13.25 -18.89 8.37
C GLN A 153 12.59 -18.18 9.55
N ILE A 154 13.28 -17.19 10.16
CA ILE A 154 12.69 -16.38 11.23
C ILE A 154 11.53 -15.54 10.69
N THR A 155 11.66 -15.02 9.47
CA THR A 155 10.61 -14.23 8.81
C THR A 155 9.39 -15.11 8.46
N MET A 156 9.59 -16.30 7.91
CA MET A 156 8.51 -17.28 7.68
C MET A 156 7.84 -17.69 9.00
N LEU A 157 8.61 -18.00 10.04
CA LEU A 157 8.06 -18.31 11.37
C LEU A 157 7.20 -17.15 11.91
N PHE A 158 7.63 -15.91 11.68
CA PHE A 158 6.89 -14.74 12.13
C PHE A 158 5.58 -14.52 11.35
N PHE A 159 5.62 -14.57 10.02
CA PHE A 159 4.43 -14.32 9.18
C PHE A 159 3.50 -15.53 9.07
N ASP A 160 4.02 -16.76 8.97
CA ASP A 160 3.21 -17.95 8.72
C ASP A 160 2.73 -18.64 10.00
N ILE A 161 3.47 -18.53 11.11
CA ILE A 161 3.10 -19.20 12.36
C ILE A 161 2.58 -18.19 13.37
N ASN A 162 3.34 -17.14 13.68
CA ASN A 162 2.95 -16.20 14.74
C ASN A 162 1.77 -15.31 14.31
N MET A 163 1.82 -14.70 13.13
CA MET A 163 0.73 -13.83 12.65
C MET A 163 -0.56 -14.59 12.37
N ASN A 164 -0.46 -15.80 11.81
CA ASN A 164 -1.62 -16.67 11.63
C ASN A 164 -2.19 -17.17 12.97
N GLY A 165 -1.32 -17.47 13.96
CA GLY A 165 -1.74 -17.81 15.32
C GLY A 165 -2.50 -16.66 16.00
N LEU A 166 -2.00 -15.42 15.87
CA LEU A 166 -2.66 -14.22 16.39
C LEU A 166 -3.96 -13.90 15.64
N HIS A 167 -4.07 -14.30 14.37
CA HIS A 167 -5.29 -14.13 13.58
C HIS A 167 -6.51 -14.84 14.18
N GLY A 168 -6.32 -16.00 14.82
CA GLY A 168 -7.39 -16.73 15.49
C GLY A 168 -7.96 -16.04 16.75
N ILE A 169 -7.29 -15.02 17.28
CA ILE A 169 -7.72 -14.30 18.50
C ILE A 169 -8.24 -12.91 18.14
N GLN A 170 -7.33 -12.01 17.73
CA GLN A 170 -7.64 -10.60 17.47
C GLN A 170 -7.02 -10.08 16.17
N GLY A 171 -6.12 -10.84 15.55
CA GLY A 171 -5.45 -10.46 14.32
C GLY A 171 -3.95 -10.19 14.45
N PRO A 172 -3.24 -10.12 13.32
CA PRO A 172 -1.81 -9.84 13.25
C PRO A 172 -1.48 -8.44 13.74
N ILE A 173 -0.27 -8.26 14.28
CA ILE A 173 0.26 -6.92 14.58
C ILE A 173 0.63 -6.23 13.26
N SER A 174 0.29 -4.94 13.12
CA SER A 174 0.69 -4.18 11.92
C SER A 174 2.22 -4.02 11.86
N VAL A 175 2.82 -4.51 10.77
CA VAL A 175 4.25 -4.34 10.46
C VAL A 175 4.48 -3.08 9.60
N VAL A 176 3.48 -2.18 9.57
CA VAL A 176 3.51 -0.85 8.94
C VAL A 176 3.53 -0.86 7.41
N THR A 177 4.27 -1.73 6.72
CA THR A 177 4.20 -1.87 5.24
C THR A 177 3.32 -3.02 4.77
N GLY A 178 2.74 -2.87 3.59
CA GLY A 178 1.75 -3.81 3.05
C GLY A 178 0.47 -3.83 3.87
N CYS A 179 0.11 -2.71 4.52
CA CYS A 179 -1.09 -2.60 5.34
C CYS A 179 -2.13 -1.70 4.66
N VAL A 180 -3.34 -2.21 4.45
CA VAL A 180 -4.49 -1.39 4.06
C VAL A 180 -5.31 -1.05 5.29
N PHE A 181 -5.25 0.21 5.71
CA PHE A 181 -5.97 0.73 6.87
C PHE A 181 -7.32 1.31 6.49
N ARG A 182 -8.32 1.12 7.35
CA ARG A 182 -9.54 1.92 7.34
C ARG A 182 -9.25 3.28 7.97
N ARG A 183 -9.53 4.37 7.25
CA ARG A 183 -9.31 5.75 7.72
C ARG A 183 -9.98 6.04 9.06
N GLN A 184 -11.19 5.53 9.27
CA GLN A 184 -11.93 5.73 10.53
C GLN A 184 -11.23 5.11 11.74
N ALA A 185 -10.49 4.01 11.55
CA ALA A 185 -9.71 3.37 12.60
C ALA A 185 -8.50 4.22 13.00
N LEU A 186 -7.85 4.91 12.04
CA LEU A 186 -6.72 5.81 12.32
C LEU A 186 -7.12 7.07 13.10
N TYR A 187 -8.35 7.56 12.93
CA TYR A 187 -8.84 8.75 13.64
C TYR A 187 -9.48 8.47 15.00
N GLN A 188 -9.43 7.23 15.49
CA GLN A 188 -9.99 6.83 16.79
C GLN A 188 -11.47 7.23 16.96
N ARG A 189 -12.34 6.75 16.07
CA ARG A 189 -13.79 6.69 16.35
C ARG A 189 -14.09 5.37 17.05
N SER A 190 -14.29 5.44 18.36
CA SER A 190 -14.32 4.37 19.38
C SER A 190 -15.44 3.32 19.29
N HIS A 191 -15.91 2.93 18.10
CA HIS A 191 -17.04 1.99 17.95
C HIS A 191 -16.77 0.79 17.02
N LEU A 192 -15.52 0.55 16.64
CA LEU A 192 -15.16 -0.64 15.86
C LEU A 192 -14.72 -1.74 16.84
N GLU A 193 -15.45 -2.85 16.90
CA GLU A 193 -14.94 -4.10 17.47
C GLU A 193 -13.68 -4.45 16.66
N ASN A 194 -12.49 -4.21 17.23
CA ASN A 194 -11.22 -4.25 16.53
C ASN A 194 -10.83 -5.68 16.15
N HIS A 195 -11.37 -6.19 15.04
CA HIS A 195 -10.84 -7.38 14.37
C HIS A 195 -9.81 -6.95 13.33
N VAL A 196 -8.76 -7.75 13.19
CA VAL A 196 -7.69 -7.52 12.21
C VAL A 196 -7.47 -8.82 11.43
N THR A 197 -7.30 -8.71 10.10
CA THR A 197 -7.21 -9.87 9.21
C THR A 197 -5.90 -9.86 8.41
N VAL A 198 -5.31 -11.05 8.22
CA VAL A 198 -4.20 -11.28 7.28
C VAL A 198 -4.80 -11.59 5.91
N CYS A 199 -4.36 -10.91 4.85
CA CYS A 199 -4.55 -11.41 3.49
C CYS A 199 -3.50 -12.49 3.27
N GLN A 200 -3.89 -13.75 3.10
CA GLN A 200 -2.95 -14.77 2.61
C GLN A 200 -2.96 -14.71 1.07
N ASN A 201 -1.76 -14.76 0.46
CA ASN A 201 -1.63 -14.98 -0.97
C ASN A 201 -2.36 -16.29 -1.29
N ALA A 202 -3.42 -16.24 -2.10
CA ALA A 202 -4.00 -17.45 -2.67
C ALA A 202 -2.99 -18.00 -3.69
N GLU A 203 -2.03 -18.79 -3.23
CA GLU A 203 -1.18 -19.56 -4.12
C GLU A 203 -2.08 -20.49 -4.95
N ASN A 204 -1.87 -20.46 -6.26
CA ASN A 204 -2.58 -21.25 -7.25
C ASN A 204 -2.71 -22.71 -6.81
N GLN A 205 -3.93 -23.16 -6.49
CA GLN A 205 -4.23 -24.59 -6.47
C GLN A 205 -4.18 -25.08 -7.91
N THR A 206 -3.03 -25.61 -8.29
CA THR A 206 -2.88 -26.43 -9.49
C THR A 206 -3.73 -27.69 -9.33
N ASP A 207 -4.65 -27.88 -10.27
CA ASP A 207 -5.37 -29.13 -10.50
C ASP A 207 -4.42 -30.33 -10.48
N GLY A 208 -4.73 -31.34 -9.67
CA GLY A 208 -3.86 -32.50 -9.47
C GLY A 208 -4.53 -33.65 -8.71
N GLU A 209 -5.36 -34.38 -9.43
CA GLU A 209 -5.72 -35.81 -9.28
C GLU A 209 -6.33 -36.34 -7.97
N GLN A 210 -7.52 -36.91 -8.18
CA GLN A 210 -8.31 -37.72 -7.26
C GLN A 210 -7.53 -38.92 -6.72
N LYS A 211 -7.61 -39.13 -5.39
CA LYS A 211 -7.66 -40.48 -4.82
C LYS A 211 -8.72 -40.53 -3.73
N GLU A 212 -9.81 -41.23 -4.06
CA GLU A 212 -10.85 -41.64 -3.12
C GLU A 212 -10.23 -42.43 -1.95
N ASN A 213 -10.68 -42.12 -0.73
CA ASN A 213 -11.05 -43.14 0.25
C ASN A 213 -12.10 -42.58 1.20
N LYS A 214 -13.31 -43.12 1.07
CA LYS A 214 -14.46 -42.90 1.95
C LYS A 214 -14.18 -43.51 3.33
N THR A 215 -14.40 -42.76 4.40
CA THR A 215 -15.18 -43.27 5.55
C THR A 215 -15.92 -42.13 6.27
N GLN A 216 -17.20 -42.38 6.53
CA GLN A 216 -18.25 -41.48 7.03
C GLN A 216 -17.97 -40.85 8.40
N GLY A 217 -18.47 -39.61 8.59
CA GLY A 217 -18.72 -39.06 9.93
C GLY A 217 -19.09 -37.57 9.98
N THR A 218 -20.38 -37.26 9.81
CA THR A 218 -21.11 -36.06 10.28
C THR A 218 -20.83 -34.67 9.66
N SER A 219 -21.79 -34.27 8.82
CA SER A 219 -22.21 -32.95 8.35
C SER A 219 -21.81 -31.72 9.21
N LYS A 220 -21.14 -30.74 8.56
CA LYS A 220 -21.65 -29.37 8.38
C LYS A 220 -21.19 -28.85 7.01
N GLN A 221 -22.12 -28.70 6.07
CA GLN A 221 -21.89 -28.02 4.79
C GLN A 221 -21.55 -26.54 5.03
N ILE A 222 -20.49 -26.04 4.40
CA ILE A 222 -20.37 -24.64 4.04
C ILE A 222 -20.43 -24.61 2.52
N HIS A 223 -21.54 -24.11 2.00
CA HIS A 223 -21.74 -23.91 0.57
C HIS A 223 -20.75 -22.86 0.06
N ALA A 224 -19.93 -23.23 -0.92
CA ALA A 224 -19.34 -22.26 -1.84
C ALA A 224 -20.47 -21.67 -2.69
N LEU A 225 -20.59 -20.35 -2.73
CA LEU A 225 -21.41 -19.64 -3.71
C LEU A 225 -20.63 -19.62 -5.04
N GLU A 226 -20.75 -20.69 -5.81
CA GLU A 226 -20.59 -20.64 -7.26
C GLU A 226 -21.96 -20.31 -7.88
N SER A 227 -21.93 -19.68 -9.07
CA SER A 227 -23.06 -19.20 -9.88
C SER A 227 -23.72 -17.88 -9.46
N ILE A 228 -23.17 -16.76 -9.96
CA ILE A 228 -24.02 -15.67 -10.46
C ILE A 228 -23.93 -15.75 -11.97
N GLU A 229 -24.93 -16.40 -12.57
CA GLU A 229 -25.21 -16.28 -13.98
C GLU A 229 -25.63 -14.84 -14.30
N GLU A 230 -25.07 -14.30 -15.38
CA GLU A 230 -25.53 -13.09 -16.03
C GLU A 230 -26.90 -13.36 -16.69
N GLY A 231 -27.89 -12.53 -16.37
CA GLY A 231 -29.20 -12.48 -17.02
C GLY A 231 -29.95 -11.26 -16.49
N MET A 232 -29.83 -10.11 -17.15
CA MET A 232 -30.64 -9.63 -18.30
C MET A 232 -31.73 -8.64 -17.84
N ASP A 233 -31.62 -7.44 -18.40
CA ASP A 233 -32.69 -6.58 -18.92
C ASP A 233 -33.87 -6.13 -18.05
N GLY A 234 -34.07 -4.80 -18.05
CA GLY A 234 -35.39 -4.22 -18.26
C GLY A 234 -35.84 -3.17 -17.24
N LEU A 235 -35.76 -1.90 -17.67
CA LEU A 235 -36.54 -0.71 -17.23
C LEU A 235 -36.43 -0.26 -15.77
#